data_AF-A0A3D0Y0A8-F1
#
_entry.id   AF-A0A3D0Y0A8-F1
#
_cell.length_a   1.000
_cell.length_b   1.000
_cell.length_c   1.000
_cell.angle_alpha   90.00
_cell.angle_beta   90.00
_cell.angle_gamma   90.00
#
_symmetry.space_group_name_H-M   'P 1'
#
loop_
_entity.id
_entity.type
_entity.pdbx_description
1 polymer ?
#
loop_
_entity_poly.entity_id
_entity_poly.type
_entity_poly.pdbx_seq_one_letter_code
_entity_poly.pdbx_strand_id
1 'polypeptide(L)'
;MKRTYIILGIIMLIFTFYQIATSYAKYIAEATAVVEKQAGAWAIKVNDTDISNSNSETTFNVDNLIFPESAFVAENKLAPGANGYFEIIIDSTGSSVAVRYDVTLVVDNLNIIDSIRFTKACIVVDGEEIEEGIIKTGDNTYSGVISLEDVTNEVQTTLRFYIGWEELENGQGDIADTELGLIKDISTNIPVDVVITQYLGEPIVAIQENI
;
A
#
# COMPACT_ATOMS: atom_id res chain seq x y z
N MET A 1 42.90 -59.26 -31.24
CA MET A 1 41.53 -59.01 -30.74
C MET A 1 41.52 -58.36 -29.36
N LYS A 2 42.03 -58.99 -28.26
CA LYS A 2 42.05 -58.38 -26.91
C LYS A 2 42.68 -56.96 -26.83
N ARG A 3 43.83 -56.74 -27.49
CA ARG A 3 44.50 -55.42 -27.51
C ARG A 3 43.68 -54.33 -28.20
N THR A 4 42.92 -54.70 -29.23
CA THR A 4 42.03 -53.79 -29.96
C THR A 4 40.83 -53.37 -29.12
N TYR A 5 40.26 -54.28 -28.32
CA TYR A 5 39.18 -53.95 -27.37
C TYR A 5 39.65 -53.05 -26.23
N ILE A 6 40.90 -53.20 -25.77
CA ILE A 6 41.49 -52.33 -24.74
C ILE A 6 41.65 -50.90 -25.29
N ILE A 7 42.15 -50.75 -26.51
CA ILE A 7 42.30 -49.44 -27.16
C ILE A 7 40.93 -48.78 -27.34
N LEU A 8 39.92 -49.54 -27.77
CA LEU A 8 38.55 -49.03 -27.93
C LEU A 8 37.95 -48.58 -26.59
N GLY A 9 38.20 -49.31 -25.51
CA GLY A 9 37.77 -48.94 -24.16
C GLY A 9 38.41 -47.63 -23.67
N ILE A 10 39.69 -47.40 -23.98
CA ILE A 10 40.40 -46.16 -23.62
C ILE A 10 39.82 -44.97 -24.41
N ILE A 11 39.48 -45.14 -25.68
CA ILE A 11 38.87 -44.08 -26.50
C ILE A 11 37.50 -43.68 -25.95
N MET A 12 36.66 -44.65 -25.56
CA MET A 12 35.36 -44.38 -24.94
C MET A 12 35.49 -43.67 -23.59
N LEU A 13 36.54 -43.99 -22.82
CA LEU A 13 36.83 -43.33 -21.56
C LEU A 13 37.21 -41.85 -21.76
N ILE A 14 38.04 -41.55 -22.77
CA ILE A 14 38.41 -40.17 -23.09
C ILE A 14 37.18 -39.36 -23.53
N PHE A 15 36.29 -39.98 -24.32
CA PHE A 15 35.06 -39.33 -24.77
C PHE A 15 34.10 -39.00 -23.62
N THR A 16 34.01 -39.88 -22.61
CA THR A 16 33.19 -39.62 -21.41
C THR A 16 33.77 -38.51 -20.55
N PHE A 17 35.09 -38.47 -20.34
CA PHE A 17 35.73 -37.35 -19.63
C PHE A 17 35.54 -36.01 -20.35
N TYR A 18 35.60 -36.00 -21.69
CA TYR A 18 35.34 -34.79 -22.48
C TYR A 18 33.91 -34.29 -22.29
N GLN A 19 32.91 -35.18 -22.32
CA GLN A 19 31.50 -34.82 -22.10
C GLN A 19 31.21 -34.29 -20.69
N ILE A 20 31.90 -34.82 -19.68
CA ILE A 20 31.79 -34.34 -18.29
C ILE A 20 32.37 -32.92 -18.19
N ALA A 21 33.54 -32.67 -18.79
CA ALA A 21 34.18 -31.35 -18.77
C ALA A 21 33.35 -30.27 -19.47
N THR A 22 32.77 -30.59 -20.64
CA THR A 22 31.90 -29.65 -21.37
C THR A 22 30.59 -29.38 -20.66
N SER A 23 29.99 -30.40 -20.03
CA SER A 23 28.79 -30.24 -19.22
C SER A 23 29.07 -29.38 -17.99
N TYR A 24 30.16 -29.66 -17.28
CA TYR A 24 30.58 -28.88 -16.11
C TYR A 24 30.88 -27.42 -16.46
N ALA A 25 31.51 -27.15 -17.62
CA ALA A 25 31.74 -25.80 -18.11
C ALA A 25 30.43 -25.06 -18.43
N LYS A 26 29.42 -25.73 -18.98
CA LYS A 26 28.08 -25.14 -19.21
C LYS A 26 27.35 -24.84 -17.90
N TYR A 27 27.38 -25.77 -16.94
CA TYR A 27 26.81 -25.54 -15.62
C TYR A 27 27.51 -24.40 -14.87
N ILE A 28 28.84 -24.30 -14.95
CA ILE A 28 29.56 -23.17 -14.38
C ILE A 28 29.23 -21.88 -15.14
N ALA A 29 29.17 -21.88 -16.46
CA ALA A 29 28.86 -20.69 -17.25
C ALA A 29 27.42 -20.17 -17.04
N GLU A 30 26.45 -21.08 -16.89
CA GLU A 30 25.08 -20.74 -16.49
C GLU A 30 25.02 -20.28 -15.04
N ALA A 31 25.81 -20.89 -14.14
CA ALA A 31 25.91 -20.48 -12.75
C ALA A 31 26.70 -19.18 -12.53
N THR A 32 27.62 -18.79 -13.43
CA THR A 32 28.33 -17.50 -13.40
C THR A 32 27.66 -16.41 -14.23
N ALA A 33 26.60 -16.73 -14.98
CA ALA A 33 25.57 -15.76 -15.33
C ALA A 33 24.71 -15.41 -14.11
N VAL A 34 25.35 -15.20 -12.95
CA VAL A 34 24.80 -14.39 -11.87
C VAL A 34 24.80 -12.98 -12.43
N VAL A 35 23.69 -12.58 -13.04
CA VAL A 35 23.35 -11.17 -13.12
C VAL A 35 23.47 -10.67 -11.69
N GLU A 36 24.39 -9.76 -11.40
CA GLU A 36 24.42 -8.99 -10.15
C GLU A 36 23.12 -8.16 -10.09
N LYS A 37 21.99 -8.82 -9.87
CA LYS A 37 20.79 -8.16 -9.39
C LYS A 37 21.07 -7.86 -7.94
N GLN A 38 21.66 -6.70 -7.68
CA GLN A 38 21.59 -6.13 -6.33
C GLN A 38 20.12 -6.13 -5.93
N ALA A 39 19.81 -6.76 -4.80
CA ALA A 39 18.51 -6.63 -4.19
C ALA A 39 18.28 -5.12 -3.96
N GLY A 40 17.12 -4.62 -4.41
CA GLY A 40 16.79 -3.22 -4.23
C GLY A 40 16.74 -2.86 -2.75
N ALA A 41 17.14 -1.63 -2.43
CA ALA A 41 16.97 -1.11 -1.08
C ALA A 41 15.47 -0.98 -0.76
N TRP A 42 15.08 -1.33 0.47
CA TRP A 42 13.70 -1.26 0.94
C TRP A 42 13.63 -0.39 2.21
N ALA A 43 13.19 0.85 2.04
CA ALA A 43 13.04 1.84 3.10
C ALA A 43 11.64 2.44 2.99
N ILE A 44 10.75 2.12 3.92
CA ILE A 44 9.36 2.57 3.92
C ILE A 44 8.97 3.05 5.31
N LYS A 45 8.38 4.24 5.37
CA LYS A 45 7.74 4.77 6.56
C LYS A 45 6.29 5.14 6.28
N VAL A 46 5.43 4.92 7.26
CA VAL A 46 4.03 5.35 7.26
C VAL A 46 3.80 6.22 8.49
N ASN A 47 3.40 7.48 8.29
CA ASN A 47 3.26 8.47 9.37
C ASN A 47 4.49 8.51 10.29
N ASP A 48 5.68 8.66 9.69
CA ASP A 48 7.01 8.61 10.34
C ASP A 48 7.42 7.27 10.98
N THR A 49 6.55 6.26 11.00
CA THR A 49 6.86 4.94 11.54
C THR A 49 7.52 4.08 10.48
N ASP A 50 8.76 3.65 10.72
CA ASP A 50 9.49 2.73 9.86
C ASP A 50 8.88 1.32 9.89
N ILE A 51 8.45 0.83 8.74
CA ILE A 51 7.84 -0.49 8.56
C ILE A 51 8.66 -1.42 7.67
N SER A 52 9.89 -1.04 7.31
CA SER A 52 10.74 -1.85 6.41
C SER A 52 11.03 -3.24 6.95
N ASN A 53 10.99 -3.43 8.26
CA ASN A 53 11.30 -4.69 8.93
C ASN A 53 10.07 -5.46 9.44
N SER A 54 8.88 -4.86 9.40
CA SER A 54 7.64 -5.42 9.97
C SER A 54 6.75 -6.05 8.89
N ASN A 55 7.33 -6.89 8.03
CA ASN A 55 6.66 -7.48 6.86
C ASN A 55 6.00 -6.44 5.93
N SER A 56 6.37 -5.17 6.05
CA SER A 56 5.74 -4.04 5.34
C SER A 56 4.25 -3.87 5.65
N GLU A 57 3.83 -4.25 6.85
CA GLU A 57 2.47 -4.09 7.36
C GLU A 57 2.50 -3.23 8.63
N THR A 58 1.48 -2.40 8.82
CA THR A 58 1.27 -1.66 10.06
C THR A 58 -0.21 -1.38 10.28
N THR A 59 -0.59 -1.32 11.55
CA THR A 59 -1.93 -0.92 11.98
C THR A 59 -1.78 0.24 12.95
N PHE A 60 -2.56 1.29 12.74
CA PHE A 60 -2.62 2.42 13.65
C PHE A 60 -4.04 2.96 13.76
N ASN A 61 -4.30 3.76 14.79
CA ASN A 61 -5.58 4.41 14.98
C ASN A 61 -5.49 5.89 14.59
N VAL A 62 -6.49 6.38 13.86
CA VAL A 62 -6.58 7.78 13.44
C VAL A 62 -7.39 8.57 14.45
N ASP A 63 -6.74 9.03 15.52
CA ASP A 63 -7.44 9.66 16.65
C ASP A 63 -7.92 11.10 16.40
N ASN A 64 -7.58 11.72 15.28
CA ASN A 64 -7.93 13.12 15.00
C ASN A 64 -8.37 13.33 13.55
N LEU A 65 -9.59 13.85 13.39
CA LEU A 65 -10.14 14.26 12.10
C LEU A 65 -10.08 15.77 11.96
N ILE A 66 -9.68 16.24 10.78
CA ILE A 66 -9.64 17.65 10.43
C ILE A 66 -10.96 18.02 9.78
N PHE A 67 -11.72 18.90 10.41
CA PHE A 67 -12.92 19.49 9.83
C PHE A 67 -12.62 20.93 9.37
N PRO A 68 -12.74 21.25 8.07
CA PRO A 68 -12.60 22.62 7.60
C PRO A 68 -13.63 23.55 8.24
N GLU A 69 -13.21 24.76 8.60
CA GLU A 69 -14.12 25.77 9.12
C GLU A 69 -15.17 26.15 8.06
N SER A 70 -16.43 26.25 8.48
CA SER A 70 -17.54 26.70 7.64
C SER A 70 -18.07 28.03 8.17
N ALA A 71 -18.23 29.00 7.27
CA ALA A 71 -18.83 30.30 7.61
C ALA A 71 -20.30 30.20 8.08
N PHE A 72 -20.93 29.03 7.91
CA PHE A 72 -22.32 28.77 8.26
C PHE A 72 -22.47 28.00 9.58
N VAL A 73 -21.36 27.64 10.24
CA VAL A 73 -21.35 26.89 11.50
C VAL A 73 -20.65 27.73 12.57
N ALA A 74 -21.21 27.74 13.78
CA ALA A 74 -20.61 28.48 14.89
C ALA A 74 -19.24 27.88 15.27
N GLU A 75 -18.35 28.73 15.77
CA GLU A 75 -17.01 28.30 16.18
C GLU A 75 -17.06 27.14 17.18
N ASN A 76 -16.21 26.13 16.96
CA ASN A 76 -16.12 24.89 17.76
C ASN A 76 -17.42 24.05 17.78
N LYS A 77 -18.23 24.13 16.73
CA LYS A 77 -19.36 23.23 16.50
C LYS A 77 -19.21 22.52 15.16
N LEU A 78 -19.78 21.32 15.09
CA LEU A 78 -19.99 20.60 13.84
C LEU A 78 -21.48 20.58 13.51
N ALA A 79 -21.81 20.56 12.23
CA ALA A 79 -23.18 20.48 11.74
C ALA A 79 -23.35 19.24 10.86
N PRO A 80 -24.55 18.66 10.79
CA PRO A 80 -24.86 17.60 9.83
C PRO A 80 -24.49 18.02 8.41
N GLY A 81 -23.90 17.10 7.64
CA GLY A 81 -23.35 17.37 6.31
C GLY A 81 -21.92 17.95 6.32
N ALA A 82 -21.29 18.11 7.49
CA ALA A 82 -19.87 18.41 7.57
C ALA A 82 -19.03 17.25 7.01
N ASN A 83 -17.97 17.59 6.29
CA ASN A 83 -16.99 16.64 5.78
C ASN A 83 -15.66 16.91 6.50
N GLY A 84 -15.18 15.91 7.22
CA GLY A 84 -13.84 15.88 7.78
C GLY A 84 -12.90 15.05 6.92
N TYR A 85 -11.62 15.11 7.20
CA TYR A 85 -10.62 14.25 6.60
C TYR A 85 -9.48 13.93 7.55
N PHE A 86 -8.72 12.90 7.22
CA PHE A 86 -7.41 12.63 7.81
C PHE A 86 -6.43 12.25 6.71
N GLU A 87 -5.14 12.29 7.06
CA GLU A 87 -4.06 12.05 6.11
C GLU A 87 -3.18 10.89 6.58
N ILE A 88 -2.68 10.14 5.60
CA ILE A 88 -1.66 9.11 5.77
C ILE A 88 -0.50 9.48 4.86
N ILE A 89 0.69 9.64 5.43
CA ILE A 89 1.90 9.96 4.69
C ILE A 89 2.70 8.68 4.51
N ILE A 90 2.94 8.29 3.26
CA ILE A 90 3.82 7.19 2.89
C ILE A 90 5.12 7.78 2.36
N ASP A 91 6.22 7.50 3.06
CA ASP A 91 7.57 7.92 2.69
C ASP A 91 8.38 6.70 2.27
N SER A 92 8.71 6.64 0.97
CA SER A 92 9.54 5.60 0.36
C SER A 92 10.97 6.05 0.10
N THR A 93 11.42 7.16 0.70
CA THR A 93 12.77 7.70 0.52
C THR A 93 13.83 6.69 0.94
N GLY A 94 14.76 6.39 0.03
CA GLY A 94 15.80 5.38 0.22
C GLY A 94 15.41 3.97 -0.23
N SER A 95 14.17 3.75 -0.66
CA SER A 95 13.81 2.59 -1.46
C SER A 95 14.38 2.72 -2.87
N SER A 96 14.60 1.60 -3.57
CA SER A 96 15.06 1.60 -4.97
C SER A 96 14.12 0.83 -5.90
N VAL A 97 12.87 0.65 -5.49
CA VAL A 97 11.84 -0.09 -6.22
C VAL A 97 10.51 0.65 -6.17
N ALA A 98 9.68 0.48 -7.20
CA ALA A 98 8.31 0.96 -7.17
C ALA A 98 7.50 0.22 -6.10
N VAL A 99 6.54 0.93 -5.50
CA VAL A 99 5.84 0.47 -4.30
C VAL A 99 4.34 0.48 -4.56
N ARG A 100 3.66 -0.59 -4.17
CA ARG A 100 2.21 -0.65 -4.09
C ARG A 100 1.80 -0.49 -2.63
N TYR A 101 0.78 0.31 -2.39
CA TYR A 101 0.13 0.40 -1.08
C TYR A 101 -1.30 -0.13 -1.18
N ASP A 102 -1.76 -0.76 -0.11
CA ASP A 102 -3.14 -1.16 0.12
C ASP A 102 -3.52 -0.66 1.52
N VAL A 103 -4.43 0.31 1.60
CA VAL A 103 -4.92 0.91 2.84
C VAL A 103 -6.34 0.42 3.08
N THR A 104 -6.57 -0.28 4.19
CA THR A 104 -7.87 -0.80 4.58
C THR A 104 -8.37 -0.10 5.84
N LEU A 105 -9.59 0.44 5.76
CA LEU A 105 -10.26 1.09 6.88
C LEU A 105 -11.12 0.05 7.61
N VAL A 106 -10.79 -0.26 8.86
CA VAL A 106 -11.49 -1.29 9.63
C VAL A 106 -12.74 -0.71 10.28
N VAL A 107 -13.83 -0.68 9.52
CA VAL A 107 -15.12 -0.09 9.93
C VAL A 107 -15.97 -0.97 10.85
N ASP A 108 -15.75 -2.28 10.83
CA ASP A 108 -16.66 -3.24 11.49
C ASP A 108 -16.74 -3.09 13.02
N ASN A 109 -15.76 -2.39 13.63
CA ASN A 109 -15.72 -2.11 15.07
C ASN A 109 -15.85 -0.63 15.41
N LEU A 110 -16.13 0.22 14.42
CA LEU A 110 -16.30 1.64 14.65
C LEU A 110 -17.72 1.90 15.14
N ASN A 111 -17.89 1.88 16.47
CA ASN A 111 -18.98 2.58 17.17
C ASN A 111 -18.86 4.11 17.04
N ILE A 112 -18.30 4.59 15.93
CA ILE A 112 -18.33 6.00 15.57
C ILE A 112 -19.68 6.18 14.92
N ILE A 113 -20.69 6.32 15.79
CA ILE A 113 -22.02 6.89 15.56
C ILE A 113 -22.58 6.61 14.16
N ASP A 114 -23.69 5.88 14.09
CA ASP A 114 -24.35 5.41 12.87
C ASP A 114 -24.47 6.43 11.72
N SER A 115 -24.27 7.72 11.95
CA SER A 115 -24.28 8.83 11.00
C SER A 115 -22.94 9.13 10.29
N ILE A 116 -21.81 8.49 10.64
CA ILE A 116 -20.49 8.79 10.02
C ILE A 116 -20.11 7.77 8.92
N ARG A 117 -19.69 8.24 7.73
CA ARG A 117 -19.34 7.40 6.57
C ARG A 117 -18.07 7.88 5.85
N PHE A 118 -17.31 6.95 5.28
CA PHE A 118 -16.24 7.29 4.33
C PHE A 118 -16.82 7.67 2.98
N THR A 119 -16.45 8.84 2.48
CA THR A 119 -17.05 9.41 1.27
C THR A 119 -16.10 9.40 0.07
N LYS A 120 -14.81 9.65 0.31
CA LYS A 120 -13.81 9.81 -0.77
C LYS A 120 -12.39 9.51 -0.27
N ALA A 121 -11.51 9.09 -1.17
CA ALA A 121 -10.07 9.08 -0.95
C ALA A 121 -9.36 9.75 -2.14
N CYS A 122 -8.28 10.50 -1.88
CA CYS A 122 -7.46 11.14 -2.92
C CYS A 122 -5.98 11.19 -2.51
N ILE A 123 -5.12 11.42 -3.49
CA ILE A 123 -3.71 11.73 -3.28
C ILE A 123 -3.58 13.27 -3.20
N VAL A 124 -2.76 13.77 -2.29
CA VAL A 124 -2.46 15.20 -2.16
C VAL A 124 -1.03 15.46 -2.62
N VAL A 125 -0.87 16.30 -3.64
CA VAL A 125 0.43 16.71 -4.18
C VAL A 125 0.47 18.24 -4.19
N ASP A 126 1.44 18.83 -3.50
CA ASP A 126 1.59 20.29 -3.38
C ASP A 126 0.32 21.03 -2.91
N GLY A 127 -0.54 20.35 -2.15
CA GLY A 127 -1.82 20.88 -1.65
C GLY A 127 -2.99 20.73 -2.62
N GLU A 128 -2.78 20.20 -3.83
CA GLU A 128 -3.83 19.85 -4.78
C GLU A 128 -4.29 18.40 -4.61
N GLU A 129 -5.59 18.15 -4.79
CA GLU A 129 -6.16 16.81 -4.69
C GLU A 129 -6.26 16.14 -6.05
N ILE A 130 -5.73 14.92 -6.11
CA ILE A 130 -5.70 14.08 -7.30
C ILE A 130 -6.43 12.79 -6.98
N GLU A 131 -7.57 12.56 -7.63
CA GLU A 131 -8.33 11.31 -7.50
C GLU A 131 -7.77 10.19 -8.37
N GLU A 132 -7.02 10.54 -9.42
CA GLU A 132 -6.36 9.58 -10.28
C GLU A 132 -5.18 8.89 -9.55
N GLY A 133 -5.06 7.57 -9.71
CA GLY A 133 -3.96 6.79 -9.13
C GLY A 133 -4.28 6.10 -7.80
N ILE A 134 -5.41 6.41 -7.17
CA ILE A 134 -5.97 5.66 -6.05
C ILE A 134 -7.25 4.95 -6.49
N ILE A 135 -7.33 3.64 -6.25
CA ILE A 135 -8.39 2.76 -6.74
C ILE A 135 -8.99 2.02 -5.56
N LYS A 136 -10.32 2.03 -5.44
CA LYS A 136 -11.03 1.21 -4.46
C LYS A 136 -11.01 -0.25 -4.91
N THR A 137 -10.30 -1.11 -4.20
CA THR A 137 -10.05 -2.54 -4.54
C THR A 137 -10.76 -3.53 -3.61
N GLY A 138 -11.32 -3.04 -2.50
CA GLY A 138 -12.20 -3.78 -1.59
C GLY A 138 -13.27 -2.85 -1.00
N ASP A 139 -14.16 -3.38 -0.16
CA ASP A 139 -15.28 -2.61 0.42
C ASP A 139 -14.80 -1.34 1.13
N ASN A 140 -13.67 -1.42 1.84
CA ASN A 140 -13.01 -0.31 2.52
C ASN A 140 -11.49 -0.28 2.26
N THR A 141 -11.05 -0.87 1.15
CA THR A 141 -9.64 -0.95 0.77
C THR A 141 -9.36 -0.09 -0.45
N TYR A 142 -8.35 0.76 -0.33
CA TYR A 142 -7.88 1.67 -1.36
C TYR A 142 -6.42 1.38 -1.67
N SER A 143 -6.14 1.19 -2.96
CA SER A 143 -4.83 0.79 -3.44
C SER A 143 -4.29 1.75 -4.47
N GLY A 144 -2.98 1.86 -4.54
CA GLY A 144 -2.29 2.65 -5.56
C GLY A 144 -0.83 2.29 -5.66
N VAL A 145 -0.13 2.99 -6.55
CA VAL A 145 1.28 2.77 -6.84
C VAL A 145 2.05 4.08 -6.67
N ILE A 146 3.13 4.02 -5.90
CA ILE A 146 4.18 5.04 -5.90
C ILE A 146 5.18 4.61 -6.97
N SER A 147 5.32 5.45 -7.99
CA SER A 147 6.15 5.11 -9.15
C SER A 147 7.63 5.07 -8.77
N LEU A 148 8.45 4.37 -9.56
CA LEU A 148 9.90 4.37 -9.35
C LEU A 148 10.49 5.79 -9.49
N GLU A 149 9.88 6.64 -10.31
CA GLU A 149 10.28 8.04 -10.47
C GLU A 149 10.05 8.82 -9.18
N ASP A 150 8.87 8.69 -8.56
CA ASP A 150 8.55 9.35 -7.29
C ASP A 150 9.45 8.89 -6.15
N VAL A 151 9.73 7.57 -6.09
CA VAL A 151 10.67 6.99 -5.12
C VAL A 151 12.08 7.58 -5.30
N THR A 152 12.55 7.67 -6.56
CA THR A 152 13.89 8.18 -6.88
C THR A 152 14.02 9.69 -6.61
N ASN A 153 12.92 10.42 -6.78
CA ASN A 153 12.83 11.85 -6.51
C ASN A 153 12.54 12.16 -5.03
N GLU A 154 12.49 11.15 -4.16
CA GLU A 154 12.24 11.30 -2.72
C GLU A 154 10.89 11.99 -2.43
N VAL A 155 9.89 11.74 -3.28
CA VAL A 155 8.55 12.31 -3.15
C VAL A 155 7.75 11.52 -2.14
N GLN A 156 7.29 12.19 -1.08
CA GLN A 156 6.35 11.60 -0.12
C GLN A 156 4.93 11.60 -0.71
N THR A 157 4.25 10.46 -0.59
CA THR A 157 2.86 10.32 -1.05
C THR A 157 1.93 10.57 0.13
N THR A 158 1.11 11.63 0.04
CA THR A 158 0.07 11.92 1.04
C THR A 158 -1.27 11.41 0.55
N LEU A 159 -1.89 10.51 1.29
CA LEU A 159 -3.23 10.01 1.04
C LEU A 159 -4.21 10.73 1.97
N ARG A 160 -5.26 11.31 1.43
CA ARG A 160 -6.32 11.97 2.20
C ARG A 160 -7.61 11.18 2.09
N PHE A 161 -8.18 10.84 3.24
CA PHE A 161 -9.43 10.10 3.35
C PHE A 161 -10.50 10.99 3.96
N TYR A 162 -11.62 11.10 3.28
CA TYR A 162 -12.76 11.93 3.64
C TYR A 162 -13.81 11.13 4.39
N ILE A 163 -14.32 11.77 5.43
CA ILE A 163 -15.37 11.26 6.30
C ILE A 163 -16.51 12.28 6.32
N GLY A 164 -17.69 11.86 5.89
CA GLY A 164 -18.91 12.66 5.93
C GLY A 164 -19.77 12.30 7.14
N TRP A 165 -20.44 13.31 7.70
CA TRP A 165 -21.54 13.13 8.64
C TRP A 165 -22.87 13.21 7.88
N GLU A 166 -23.56 12.08 7.75
CA GLU A 166 -24.88 11.95 7.12
C GLU A 166 -26.00 12.03 8.15
N GLU A 167 -27.04 12.81 7.87
CA GLU A 167 -28.27 12.81 8.67
C GLU A 167 -29.03 11.50 8.44
N LEU A 168 -29.28 10.76 9.50
CA LEU A 168 -30.04 9.51 9.42
C LEU A 168 -31.55 9.79 9.36
N GLU A 169 -32.28 8.94 8.64
CA GLU A 169 -33.72 9.09 8.52
C GLU A 169 -34.45 8.96 9.87
N ASN A 170 -35.55 9.72 10.01
CA ASN A 170 -36.51 9.61 11.13
C ASN A 170 -35.92 9.89 12.54
N GLY A 171 -34.83 10.66 12.63
CA GLY A 171 -34.22 11.07 13.90
C GLY A 171 -33.50 9.94 14.65
N GLN A 172 -33.17 8.86 13.94
CA GLN A 172 -32.29 7.84 14.50
C GLN A 172 -30.90 8.46 14.73
N GLY A 173 -30.39 8.39 15.95
CA GLY A 173 -29.08 8.97 16.27
C GLY A 173 -29.12 10.43 16.74
N ASP A 174 -30.27 11.10 16.81
CA ASP A 174 -30.41 12.51 17.23
C ASP A 174 -29.65 12.88 18.52
N ILE A 175 -29.63 11.95 19.49
CA ILE A 175 -28.89 12.13 20.75
C ILE A 175 -27.38 12.14 20.49
N ALA A 176 -26.88 11.18 19.72
CA ALA A 176 -25.47 11.07 19.38
C ALA A 176 -25.02 12.21 18.44
N ASP A 177 -25.89 12.61 17.51
CA ASP A 177 -25.73 13.74 16.61
C ASP A 177 -25.67 15.08 17.37
N THR A 178 -26.48 15.24 18.41
CA THR A 178 -26.41 16.41 19.30
C THR A 178 -25.08 16.44 20.07
N GLU A 179 -24.59 15.28 20.53
CA GLU A 179 -23.29 15.18 21.20
C GLU A 179 -22.13 15.47 20.24
N LEU A 180 -22.18 14.95 19.01
CA LEU A 180 -21.22 15.23 17.94
C LEU A 180 -21.14 16.71 17.60
N GLY A 181 -22.28 17.39 17.44
CA GLY A 181 -22.32 18.80 17.09
C GLY A 181 -21.70 19.73 18.15
N LEU A 182 -21.46 19.22 19.37
CA LEU A 182 -20.81 19.93 20.47
C LEU A 182 -19.29 19.68 20.55
N ILE A 183 -18.77 18.70 19.79
CA ILE A 183 -17.37 18.30 19.80
C ILE A 183 -16.67 18.94 18.60
N LYS A 184 -15.53 19.58 18.85
CA LYS A 184 -14.69 20.20 17.80
C LYS A 184 -13.87 19.17 17.03
N ASP A 185 -13.28 18.23 17.78
CA ASP A 185 -12.36 17.23 17.27
C ASP A 185 -12.93 15.86 17.63
N ILE A 186 -13.55 15.19 16.65
CA ILE A 186 -14.07 13.85 16.87
C ILE A 186 -12.85 12.93 17.01
N SER A 187 -12.60 12.47 18.24
CA SER A 187 -11.60 11.42 18.46
C SER A 187 -12.19 10.09 18.02
N THR A 188 -12.00 9.81 16.75
CA THR A 188 -12.47 8.59 16.12
C THR A 188 -11.38 7.54 16.28
N ASN A 189 -11.54 6.51 17.11
CA ASN A 189 -10.52 5.45 17.18
C ASN A 189 -10.60 4.53 15.93
N ILE A 190 -10.32 5.07 14.73
CA ILE A 190 -10.40 4.40 13.41
C ILE A 190 -9.15 3.55 13.22
N PRO A 191 -9.25 2.22 13.30
CA PRO A 191 -8.14 1.36 12.97
C PRO A 191 -7.97 1.37 11.46
N VAL A 192 -6.74 1.63 11.04
CA VAL A 192 -6.32 1.62 9.65
C VAL A 192 -5.20 0.61 9.51
N ASP A 193 -5.41 -0.35 8.62
CA ASP A 193 -4.41 -1.34 8.22
C ASP A 193 -3.75 -0.88 6.93
N VAL A 194 -2.42 -0.79 6.93
CA VAL A 194 -1.63 -0.42 5.76
C VAL A 194 -0.70 -1.56 5.43
N VAL A 195 -0.83 -2.07 4.21
CA VAL A 195 0.04 -3.10 3.64
C VAL A 195 0.80 -2.50 2.47
N ILE A 196 2.11 -2.67 2.45
CA ILE A 196 2.99 -2.12 1.42
C ILE A 196 3.79 -3.25 0.78
N THR A 197 3.75 -3.35 -0.55
CA THR A 197 4.44 -4.40 -1.29
C THR A 197 5.24 -3.82 -2.46
N GLN A 198 6.22 -4.57 -2.96
CA GLN A 198 6.92 -4.18 -4.17
C GLN A 198 5.95 -4.27 -5.36
N TYR A 199 5.85 -3.20 -6.13
CA TYR A 199 5.04 -3.21 -7.34
C TYR A 199 5.78 -3.91 -8.49
N LEU A 200 5.18 -4.97 -9.04
CA LEU A 200 5.76 -5.80 -10.10
C LEU A 200 5.13 -5.58 -11.49
N GLY A 201 4.24 -4.58 -11.63
CA GLY A 201 3.51 -4.31 -12.88
C GLY A 201 2.19 -5.09 -13.01
N GLU A 202 1.68 -5.63 -11.91
CA GLU A 202 0.37 -6.27 -11.83
C GLU A 202 -0.77 -5.25 -11.95
N PRO A 203 -1.92 -5.60 -12.56
CA PRO A 203 -3.04 -4.69 -12.65
C PRO A 203 -3.69 -4.48 -11.28
N ILE A 204 -4.05 -3.22 -10.97
CA ILE A 204 -4.91 -2.88 -9.83
C ILE A 204 -6.37 -2.92 -10.31
N VAL A 205 -7.14 -3.85 -9.76
CA VAL A 205 -8.52 -4.10 -10.19
C VAL A 205 -9.48 -3.41 -9.22
N ALA A 206 -10.29 -2.50 -9.74
CA ALA A 206 -11.35 -1.85 -8.96
C ALA A 206 -12.43 -2.86 -8.55
N ILE A 207 -13.09 -2.64 -7.41
CA ILE A 207 -14.29 -3.39 -7.07
C ILE A 207 -15.34 -3.20 -8.17
N GLN A 208 -15.96 -4.30 -8.60
CA GLN A 208 -17.17 -4.22 -9.40
C GLN A 208 -18.31 -4.01 -8.42
N GLU A 209 -18.82 -2.78 -8.32
CA GLU A 209 -20.10 -2.56 -7.65
C GLU A 209 -21.16 -3.28 -8.48
N ASN A 210 -21.69 -4.39 -7.95
CA ASN A 210 -22.83 -5.07 -8.55
C ASN A 210 -24.04 -4.12 -8.45
N ILE A 211 -24.38 -3.50 -9.59
CA ILE A 211 -25.61 -2.72 -9.79
C ILE A 211 -26.82 -3.67 -9.76
#